data_AF-A0A9Q6LN75-F1
#
_entry.id   AF-A0A9Q6LN75-F1
#
_cell.length_a   1.000
_cell.length_b   1.000
_cell.length_c   1.000
_cell.angle_alpha   90.00
_cell.angle_beta   90.00
_cell.angle_gamma   90.00
#
_symmetry.space_group_name_H-M   'P 1'
#
loop_
_entity.id
_entity.type
_entity.pdbx_description
1 polymer ?
#
loop_
_entity_poly.entity_id
_entity_poly.type
_entity_poly.pdbx_seq_one_letter_code
_entity_poly.pdbx_strand_id
1 'polypeptide(L)'
;MKVNVCQAYIDQCLIPCLSPGETVIMDNASFHKSKGVKEAIEDAGCHLLFLPPYSPDLNPIEHVWSPLKNRVRMKLDQDEINLETALSQVMKSMSETIR
;
A
#
# COMPACT_ATOMS: atom_id res chain seq x y z
N MET A 1 11.30 5.77 5.07
CA MET A 1 10.56 6.74 4.24
C MET A 1 10.50 8.07 4.97
N LYS A 2 10.59 9.21 4.27
CA LYS A 2 10.47 10.54 4.91
C LYS A 2 8.99 10.96 4.95
N VAL A 3 8.61 11.75 5.96
CA VAL A 3 7.22 12.24 6.15
C VAL A 3 6.68 12.95 4.90
N ASN A 4 7.51 13.74 4.23
CA ASN A 4 7.13 14.46 3.01
C ASN A 4 6.80 13.54 1.82
N VAL A 5 7.43 12.37 1.73
CA VAL A 5 7.14 11.38 0.69
C VAL A 5 5.80 10.70 0.97
N CYS A 6 5.53 10.36 2.23
CA CYS A 6 4.24 9.81 2.63
C CYS A 6 3.10 10.77 2.31
N GLN A 7 3.23 12.04 2.71
CA GLN A 7 2.21 13.05 2.43
C GLN A 7 1.98 13.20 0.92
N ALA A 8 3.05 13.32 0.12
CA ALA A 8 2.92 13.44 -1.33
C ALA A 8 2.17 12.25 -1.95
N TYR A 9 2.41 11.03 -1.47
CA TYR A 9 1.68 9.85 -1.94
C TYR A 9 0.19 9.90 -1.55
N ILE A 10 -0.13 10.32 -0.32
CA ILE A 10 -1.52 10.49 0.11
C ILE A 10 -2.23 11.47 -0.82
N ASP A 11 -1.68 12.67 -1.00
CA ASP A 11 -2.32 13.75 -1.75
C ASP A 11 -2.44 13.42 -3.25
N GLN A 12 -1.40 12.84 -3.85
CA GLN A 12 -1.29 12.70 -5.30
C GLN A 12 -1.76 11.33 -5.82
N CYS A 13 -1.79 10.31 -4.97
CA CYS A 13 -2.07 8.94 -5.40
C CYS A 13 -3.24 8.31 -4.65
N LEU A 14 -3.28 8.42 -3.32
CA LEU A 14 -4.32 7.75 -2.53
C LEU A 14 -5.66 8.48 -2.63
N ILE A 15 -5.70 9.77 -2.26
CA ILE A 15 -6.95 10.55 -2.21
C ILE A 15 -7.73 10.52 -3.55
N PRO A 16 -7.11 10.66 -4.73
CA PRO A 16 -7.83 10.58 -6.00
C PRO A 16 -8.52 9.23 -6.27
N CYS A 17 -8.12 8.17 -5.56
CA CYS A 17 -8.66 6.82 -5.70
C CYS A 17 -9.77 6.51 -4.68
N LEU A 18 -10.05 7.40 -3.73
CA LEU A 18 -11.00 7.17 -2.65
C LEU A 18 -12.37 7.79 -2.93
N SER A 19 -13.40 7.19 -2.33
CA SER A 19 -14.75 7.74 -2.26
C SER A 19 -15.09 8.17 -0.82
N PRO A 20 -15.91 9.22 -0.64
CA PRO A 20 -16.39 9.61 0.69
C PRO A 20 -17.06 8.44 1.42
N GLY A 21 -16.77 8.30 2.72
CA GLY A 21 -17.23 7.21 3.58
C GLY A 21 -16.31 5.98 3.62
N GLU A 22 -15.32 5.87 2.74
CA GLU A 22 -14.33 4.80 2.81
C GLU A 22 -13.39 4.95 4.01
N THR A 23 -12.86 3.83 4.49
CA THR A 23 -11.89 3.81 5.61
C THR A 23 -10.51 3.43 5.12
N VAL A 24 -9.55 4.32 5.34
CA VAL A 24 -8.13 4.06 5.15
C VAL A 24 -7.58 3.42 6.42
N ILE A 25 -7.04 2.20 6.29
CA ILE A 25 -6.39 1.48 7.38
C ILE A 25 -4.88 1.66 7.25
N MET A 26 -4.22 2.14 8.31
CA MET A 26 -2.77 2.34 8.34
C MET A 26 -2.12 1.62 9.53
N ASP A 27 -0.88 1.17 9.35
CA ASP A 27 -0.06 0.70 10.46
C ASP A 27 0.47 1.88 11.31
N ASN A 28 1.21 1.55 12.38
CA ASN A 28 1.73 2.54 13.33
C ASN A 28 3.07 3.19 12.93
N ALA A 29 3.53 3.09 11.68
CA ALA A 29 4.79 3.70 11.26
C ALA A 29 4.82 5.21 11.58
N SER A 30 5.94 5.70 12.10
CA SER A 30 6.03 7.07 12.63
C SER A 30 5.69 8.15 11.60
N PHE A 31 5.97 7.89 10.32
CA PHE A 31 5.67 8.82 9.23
C PHE A 31 4.20 8.83 8.79
N HIS A 32 3.38 7.86 9.19
CA HIS A 32 1.92 7.88 8.98
C HIS A 32 1.21 8.82 9.96
N LYS A 33 1.83 9.15 11.10
CA LYS A 33 1.22 9.91 12.19
C LYS A 33 1.35 11.43 12.04
N SER A 34 1.69 11.92 10.85
CA SER A 34 1.74 13.36 10.62
C SER A 34 0.34 13.95 10.57
N LYS A 35 0.19 15.20 11.06
CA LYS A 35 -1.10 15.90 11.10
C LYS A 35 -1.74 16.00 9.71
N GLY A 36 -0.93 16.26 8.68
CA GLY A 36 -1.39 16.41 7.29
C GLY A 36 -1.98 15.15 6.68
N VAL A 37 -1.53 13.95 7.09
CA VAL A 37 -2.09 12.69 6.57
C VAL A 37 -3.54 12.53 7.04
N LYS A 38 -3.78 12.79 8.33
CA LYS A 38 -5.13 12.71 8.90
C LYS A 38 -6.06 13.75 8.27
N GLU A 39 -5.61 15.00 8.21
CA GLU A 39 -6.39 16.10 7.62
C GLU A 39 -6.77 15.81 6.17
N ALA A 40 -5.80 15.39 5.33
CA ALA A 40 -6.07 15.08 3.92
C ALA A 40 -7.13 13.97 3.73
N ILE A 41 -7.09 12.93 4.56
CA ILE A 41 -8.04 11.81 4.48
C ILE A 41 -9.44 12.25 4.97
N GLU A 42 -9.52 12.98 6.09
CA GLU A 42 -10.80 13.45 6.62
C GLU A 42 -11.44 14.53 5.74
N ASP A 43 -10.65 15.42 5.13
CA ASP A 43 -11.12 16.45 4.19
C ASP A 43 -11.69 15.84 2.89
N ALA A 44 -11.22 14.65 2.50
CA ALA A 44 -11.81 13.86 1.40
C ALA A 44 -13.12 13.16 1.79
N GLY A 45 -13.57 13.32 3.04
CA GLY A 45 -14.76 12.66 3.57
C GLY A 45 -14.55 11.19 3.91
N CYS A 46 -13.30 10.75 4.05
CA CYS A 46 -12.93 9.38 4.42
C CYS A 46 -12.60 9.27 5.92
N HIS A 47 -12.48 8.04 6.41
CA HIS A 47 -12.09 7.75 7.79
C HIS A 47 -10.65 7.21 7.84
N LEU A 48 -9.89 7.61 8.85
CA LEU A 48 -8.56 7.05 9.12
C LEU A 48 -8.60 6.13 10.35
N LEU A 49 -8.19 4.88 10.18
CA LEU A 49 -8.07 3.89 11.25
C LEU A 49 -6.62 3.42 11.36
N PHE A 50 -6.04 3.54 12.56
CA PHE A 50 -4.76 2.93 12.88
C PHE A 50 -4.95 1.54 13.47
N LEU A 51 -4.17 0.57 13.00
CA LEU A 51 -4.12 -0.76 13.61
C LEU A 51 -3.52 -0.70 15.02
N PRO A 52 -3.78 -1.67 15.90
CA PRO A 52 -3.07 -1.80 17.17
C PRO A 52 -1.55 -2.00 16.96
N PRO A 53 -0.70 -1.59 17.91
CA PRO A 53 0.74 -1.83 17.83
C PRO A 53 1.05 -3.33 17.74
N TYR A 54 2.01 -3.69 16.89
CA TYR A 54 2.49 -5.06 16.70
C TYR A 54 1.41 -6.06 16.26
N SER A 55 0.39 -5.60 15.52
CA SER A 55 -0.67 -6.45 14.95
C SER A 55 -0.56 -6.59 13.42
N PRO A 56 0.52 -7.17 12.88
CA PRO A 56 0.65 -7.41 11.44
C PRO A 56 -0.39 -8.41 10.92
N ASP A 57 -0.89 -9.30 11.79
CA ASP A 57 -1.98 -10.23 11.51
C ASP A 57 -3.31 -9.52 11.17
N LEU A 58 -3.49 -8.28 11.65
CA LEU A 58 -4.65 -7.45 11.32
C LEU A 58 -4.46 -6.60 10.07
N ASN A 59 -3.32 -6.69 9.39
CA ASN A 59 -3.03 -5.92 8.19
C ASN A 59 -3.22 -6.77 6.93
N PRO A 60 -4.35 -6.64 6.19
CA PRO A 60 -4.66 -7.52 5.07
C PRO A 60 -3.62 -7.51 3.94
N ILE A 61 -2.86 -6.41 3.80
CA ILE A 61 -1.82 -6.29 2.77
C ILE A 61 -0.68 -7.29 2.99
N GLU A 62 -0.45 -7.78 4.22
CA GLU A 62 0.57 -8.79 4.51
C GLU A 62 0.30 -10.12 3.80
N HIS A 63 -0.98 -10.47 3.63
CA HIS A 63 -1.40 -11.63 2.85
C HIS A 63 -1.15 -11.46 1.34
N VAL A 64 -1.01 -10.22 0.85
CA VAL A 64 -0.67 -9.90 -0.54
C VAL A 64 0.85 -9.84 -0.74
N TRP A 65 1.58 -9.29 0.23
CA TRP A 65 3.03 -9.14 0.14
C TRP A 65 3.78 -10.47 0.06
N SER A 66 3.36 -11.47 0.84
CA SER A 66 3.99 -12.79 0.86
C SER A 66 3.97 -13.49 -0.52
N PRO A 67 2.80 -13.69 -1.18
CA PRO A 67 2.77 -14.28 -2.51
C PRO A 67 3.41 -13.40 -3.58
N LEU A 68 3.28 -12.07 -3.49
CA LEU A 68 3.93 -11.14 -4.42
C LEU A 68 5.46 -11.34 -4.42
N LYS A 69 6.10 -11.30 -3.23
CA LYS A 69 7.55 -11.48 -3.10
C LYS A 69 8.00 -12.83 -3.64
N ASN A 70 7.27 -13.90 -3.35
CA ASN A 70 7.60 -15.24 -3.83
C ASN A 70 7.55 -15.32 -5.36
N ARG A 71 6.50 -14.76 -5.98
CA ARG A 71 6.37 -14.74 -7.45
C ARG A 71 7.43 -13.87 -8.12
N VAL A 72 7.75 -12.71 -7.55
CA VAL A 72 8.83 -11.84 -8.06
C VAL A 72 10.18 -12.56 -8.00
N ARG A 73 10.49 -13.23 -6.88
CA ARG A 73 11.72 -14.02 -6.74
C ARG A 73 11.80 -15.12 -7.79
N MET A 74 10.73 -15.90 -7.96
CA MET A 74 10.69 -16.94 -8.99
C MET A 74 10.93 -16.36 -10.39
N LYS A 75 10.37 -15.18 -10.69
CA LYS A 75 10.57 -14.52 -11.98
C LYS A 75 12.01 -14.08 -12.22
N LEU A 76 12.67 -13.53 -11.20
CA LEU A 76 14.08 -13.15 -11.28
C LEU A 76 15.01 -14.36 -11.40
N ASP A 77 14.64 -15.50 -10.81
CA ASP A 77 15.43 -16.74 -10.90
C ASP A 77 15.27 -17.43 -12.28
N GLN A 78 14.12 -17.26 -12.94
CA GLN A 78 13.78 -17.90 -14.22
C GLN A 78 14.20 -17.08 -15.44
N ASP A 79 14.05 -15.75 -15.36
CA ASP A 79 14.20 -14.85 -16.48
C ASP A 79 15.36 -13.88 -16.20
N GLU A 80 16.20 -13.57 -17.19
CA GLU A 80 17.26 -12.55 -17.07
C GLU A 80 16.66 -11.14 -17.18
N ILE A 81 15.87 -10.76 -16.18
CA ILE A 81 15.16 -9.48 -16.10
C ILE A 81 15.49 -8.74 -14.80
N ASN A 82 15.29 -7.42 -14.81
CA ASN A 82 15.45 -6.61 -13.61
C ASN A 82 14.21 -6.68 -12.70
N LEU A 83 14.38 -6.17 -11.47
CA LEU A 83 13.34 -6.16 -10.43
C LEU A 83 12.07 -5.42 -10.87
N GLU A 84 12.22 -4.30 -11.57
CA GLU A 84 11.09 -3.48 -12.04
C GLU A 84 10.22 -4.28 -13.01
N THR A 85 10.84 -4.92 -13.99
CA THR A 85 10.14 -5.75 -14.99
C THR A 85 9.45 -6.93 -14.32
N ALA A 86 10.14 -7.63 -13.41
CA ALA A 86 9.56 -8.75 -12.66
C ALA A 86 8.34 -8.29 -11.83
N LEU A 87 8.45 -7.16 -11.14
CA LEU A 87 7.37 -6.60 -10.32
C LEU A 87 6.15 -6.24 -11.18
N SER A 88 6.35 -5.52 -12.29
CA SER A 88 5.27 -5.13 -13.20
C SER A 88 4.55 -6.36 -13.78
N GLN A 89 5.28 -7.38 -14.22
CA GLN A 89 4.69 -8.60 -14.77
C GLN A 89 3.89 -9.36 -13.70
N VAL A 90 4.44 -9.52 -12.49
CA VAL A 90 3.76 -10.23 -11.41
C VAL A 90 2.51 -9.47 -10.94
N MET A 91 2.60 -8.16 -10.73
CA MET A 91 1.46 -7.34 -10.32
C MET A 91 0.32 -7.40 -11.36
N LYS A 92 0.66 -7.33 -12.66
CA LYS A 92 -0.33 -7.49 -13.74
C LYS A 92 -1.03 -8.85 -13.64
N SER A 93 -0.27 -9.94 -13.51
CA SER A 93 -0.84 -11.29 -13.38
C SER A 93 -1.72 -11.48 -12.13
N MET A 94 -1.33 -10.87 -10.99
CA MET A 94 -2.10 -10.93 -9.75
C MET A 94 -3.41 -10.15 -9.86
N SER A 95 -3.41 -9.00 -10.53
CA SER A 95 -4.62 -8.18 -10.74
C SER A 95 -5.65 -8.86 -11.64
N GLU A 96 -5.20 -9.63 -12.63
CA GLU A 96 -6.06 -10.40 -13.54
C GLU A 96 -6.71 -11.62 -12.85
N THR A 97 -6.17 -12.07 -11.72
CA THR A 97 -6.67 -13.23 -10.95
C THR A 97 -7.78 -12.84 -9.95
N ILE A 98 -7.92 -11.56 -9.62
CA ILE A 98 -8.87 -11.05 -8.60
C ILE A 98 -10.18 -10.53 -9.23
N ARG A 99 -10.29 -10.55 -10.57
CA ARG A 99 -11.55 -10.35 -11.31
C ARG A 99 -12.27 -11.68 -11.54
#